data_AF-G4WHI0-F1
#
_entry.id   AF-G4WHI0-F1
#
_cell.length_a   1.000
_cell.length_b   1.000
_cell.length_c   1.000
_cell.angle_alpha   90.00
_cell.angle_beta   90.00
_cell.angle_gamma   90.00
#
_symmetry.space_group_name_H-M   'P 1'
#
loop_
_entity.id
_entity.type
_entity.pdbx_description
1 polymer ?
#
loop_
_entity_poly.entity_id
_entity_poly.type
_entity_poly.pdbx_seq_one_letter_code
_entity_poly.pdbx_strand_id
1 'polypeptide(L)' 'TFLAVCLMRMFLNHFSTSRHFGFEAAAWYWHFVDVVWILLFSCIYWWGS' A
#
# COMPACT_ATOMS: atom_id res chain seq x y z
N THR A 1 7.50 -0.66 5.04
CA THR A 1 7.48 -1.46 6.28
C THR A 1 6.10 -2.03 6.60
N PHE A 2 5.00 -1.31 6.38
CA PHE A 2 3.64 -1.81 6.69
C PHE A 2 3.25 -3.10 5.93
N LEU A 3 3.42 -3.15 4.60
CA LEU A 3 3.16 -4.37 3.83
C LEU A 3 4.06 -5.54 4.26
N ALA A 4 5.31 -5.29 4.64
CA ALA A 4 6.21 -6.32 5.15
C ALA A 4 5.74 -6.89 6.51
N VAL A 5 5.17 -6.04 7.38
CA VAL A 5 4.54 -6.50 8.63
C VAL A 5 3.29 -7.33 8.33
N CYS A 6 2.45 -6.93 7.37
CA CYS A 6 1.31 -7.75 6.95
C CYS A 6 1.75 -9.08 6.33
N LEU A 7 2.80 -9.09 5.52
CA LEU A 7 3.37 -10.31 4.94
C LEU A 7 3.86 -11.27 6.05
N MET A 8 4.61 -10.77 7.02
CA MET A 8 5.08 -11.57 8.16
C MET A 8 3.90 -12.13 8.99
N ARG A 9 2.87 -11.32 9.25
CA ARG A 9 1.65 -11.76 9.94
C ARG A 9 0.85 -12.80 9.15
N MET A 10 0.87 -12.72 7.81
CA MET A 10 0.26 -13.72 6.94
C MET A 10 0.98 -15.06 7.05
N PHE A 11 2.32 -15.09 7.04
CA PHE A 11 3.10 -16.32 7.23
C PHE A 11 2.90 -16.98 8.59
N LEU A 12 2.60 -16.19 9.63
CA LEU A 12 2.24 -16.69 10.96
C LEU A 12 0.76 -17.08 11.11
N ASN A 13 -0.02 -17.10 10.02
CA ASN A 13 -1.46 -17.41 10.01
C ASN A 13 -2.30 -16.52 10.95
N HIS A 14 -1.89 -15.26 11.16
CA HIS A 14 -2.64 -14.31 12.00
C HIS A 14 -3.88 -13.72 11.32
N PHE A 15 -4.07 -14.00 10.03
CA PHE A 15 -5.23 -13.54 9.27
C PHE A 15 -6.21 -14.68 9.01
N SER A 16 -7.48 -14.32 8.97
CA SER A 16 -8.56 -15.19 8.50
C SER A 16 -9.36 -14.45 7.43
N THR A 17 -10.11 -15.18 6.62
CA THR A 17 -10.95 -14.59 5.56
C THR A 17 -11.95 -13.57 6.07
N SER A 18 -12.32 -13.60 7.35
CA SER A 18 -13.16 -12.57 8.00
C SER A 18 -12.38 -11.53 8.79
N ARG A 19 -11.12 -11.78 9.15
CA ARG A 19 -10.28 -10.88 9.98
C ARG A 19 -8.94 -10.63 9.31
N HIS A 20 -8.91 -9.68 8.39
CA HIS A 20 -7.71 -9.23 7.68
C HIS A 20 -7.69 -7.70 7.45
N PHE A 21 -8.40 -6.94 8.29
CA PHE A 21 -8.47 -5.47 8.21
C PHE A 21 -7.09 -4.80 8.21
N GLY A 22 -6.10 -5.34 8.95
CA GLY A 22 -4.74 -4.80 8.93
C GLY A 22 -4.05 -4.91 7.57
N PHE A 23 -4.35 -5.96 6.79
CA PHE A 23 -3.89 -6.10 5.41
C PHE A 23 -4.65 -5.15 4.49
N GLU A 24 -5.97 -5.04 4.65
CA GLU A 24 -6.79 -4.08 3.91
C GLU A 24 -6.28 -2.65 4.09
N ALA A 25 -6.10 -2.18 5.34
CA ALA A 25 -5.54 -0.86 5.62
C ALA A 25 -4.16 -0.63 4.98
N ALA A 26 -3.32 -1.66 4.92
CA ALA A 26 -2.02 -1.57 4.24
C ALA A 26 -2.18 -1.44 2.72
N ALA A 27 -3.16 -2.12 2.12
CA ALA A 27 -3.48 -1.99 0.69
C ALA A 27 -4.04 -0.60 0.36
N TRP A 28 -4.96 -0.07 1.17
CA TRP A 28 -5.47 1.30 1.02
C TRP A 28 -4.33 2.33 1.12
N TYR A 29 -3.43 2.19 2.09
CA TYR A 29 -2.26 3.06 2.22
C TYR A 29 -1.34 2.97 0.99
N TRP A 30 -1.11 1.76 0.47
CA TRP A 30 -0.29 1.56 -0.71
C TRP A 30 -0.86 2.26 -1.94
N HIS A 31 -2.17 2.08 -2.20
CA HIS A 31 -2.85 2.75 -3.30
C HIS A 31 -2.82 4.28 -3.19
N PHE A 32 -2.92 4.83 -1.97
CA PHE A 32 -2.75 6.27 -1.76
C PHE A 32 -1.36 6.75 -2.22
N VAL A 33 -0.30 6.05 -1.82
CA VAL A 33 1.08 6.38 -2.22
C VAL A 33 1.25 6.32 -3.74
N ASP A 34 0.69 5.30 -4.40
CA ASP A 34 0.74 5.18 -5.87
C ASP A 34 0.04 6.35 -6.57
N VAL A 35 -1.16 6.75 -6.13
CA VAL A 35 -1.87 7.89 -6.72
C VAL A 35 -1.09 9.19 -6.56
N VAL A 36 -0.53 9.43 -5.36
CA VAL A 36 0.32 10.60 -5.11
C VAL A 36 1.54 10.58 -6.02
N TRP A 37 2.18 9.42 -6.20
CA TRP A 37 3.33 9.27 -7.06
C TRP A 37 3.02 9.58 -8.52
N ILE A 38 1.90 9.06 -9.06
CA ILE A 38 1.48 9.33 -10.44
C ILE A 38 1.27 10.84 -10.64
N LEU A 39 0.58 11.51 -9.72
CA LEU A 39 0.37 12.96 -9.80
C LEU A 39 1.69 13.73 -9.75
N LEU A 40 2.59 13.38 -8.84
CA LEU A 40 3.93 13.97 -8.73
C LEU A 40 4.73 13.80 -10.02
N PHE A 41 4.74 12.58 -10.57
CA PHE A 41 5.45 12.25 -11.79
C PHE A 41 4.94 13.09 -12.97
N SER A 42 3.62 13.13 -13.17
CA SER A 42 3.00 13.93 -14.23
C SER A 42 3.26 15.43 -14.07
N CYS A 43 3.13 15.99 -12.87
CA CYS A 43 3.27 17.43 -12.66
C CYS A 43 4.72 17.94 -12.70
N ILE A 44 5.69 17.19 -12.14
CA ILE A 44 7.07 17.66 -12.01
C ILE A 44 7.93 17.19 -13.17
N TYR A 45 7.87 15.89 -13.49
CA TYR A 45 8.82 15.26 -14.41
C TYR A 45 8.35 15.28 -15.85
N TRP A 46 7.03 15.22 -16.08
CA TRP A 46 6.47 15.32 -17.43
C TRP A 46 6.17 16.76 -17.82
N TRP A 47 5.32 17.46 -17.07
CA TRP A 47 4.86 18.79 -17.44
C TRP A 47 5.96 19.87 -17.30
N GLY A 48 6.90 19.68 -16.38
CA GLY A 48 8.00 20.61 -16.13
C GLY A 48 9.21 20.47 -17.08
N SER A 49 9.14 19.60 -18.09
CA SER A 49 10.16 19.40 -19.13
C SER A 49 9.82 20.10 -20.44
#